data_AF-A0AAY4CX25-F1
#
_entry.id   AF-A0AAY4CX25-F1
#
_cell.length_a   1.000
_cell.length_b   1.000
_cell.length_c   1.000
_cell.angle_alpha   90.00
_cell.angle_beta   90.00
_cell.angle_gamma   90.00
#
_symmetry.space_group_name_H-M   'P 1'
#
loop_
_entity.id
_entity.type
_entity.pdbx_description
1 polymer ?
#
loop_
_entity_poly.entity_id
_entity_poly.type
_entity_poly.pdbx_seq_one_letter_code
_entity_poly.pdbx_strand_id
1 'polypeptide(L)'
;EIIIAVTLAGLAGKEPVQCSRDVVICPNASLEDARKQGPYDVVLLPGGLQGAQNLSESPAVKEVLKDQEGRKGLIAAICAGPTALLAHGIAYGSTVTTHPGAKDKMMNGDHYKYSEARVQKDGNLITSRGPGTSFEFALAIVEELMGAEVAAQVKAPLIVKD
;
A
#
# COMPACT_ATOMS: atom_id res chain seq x y z
N GLU A 1 22.33 10.94 -2.65
CA GLU A 1 20.97 11.17 -3.18
C GLU A 1 20.02 10.28 -2.38
N ILE A 2 18.98 10.85 -1.76
CA ILE A 2 17.94 10.07 -1.08
C ILE A 2 16.98 9.60 -2.17
N ILE A 3 17.10 8.35 -2.61
CA ILE A 3 16.28 7.83 -3.71
C ILE A 3 15.68 6.49 -3.30
N ILE A 4 14.36 6.45 -3.24
CA ILE A 4 13.58 5.22 -3.37
C ILE A 4 13.20 5.13 -4.85
N ALA A 5 13.67 4.10 -5.54
CA ALA A 5 13.28 3.85 -6.93
C ALA A 5 11.84 3.32 -6.97
N VAL A 6 10.90 4.11 -7.49
CA VAL A 6 9.47 3.77 -7.53
C VAL A 6 9.08 3.29 -8.92
N THR A 7 8.40 2.15 -9.00
CA THR A 7 7.73 1.67 -10.23
C THR A 7 6.22 1.71 -10.04
N LEU A 8 5.53 2.58 -10.79
CA LEU A 8 4.08 2.56 -10.92
C LEU A 8 3.68 1.46 -11.90
N ALA A 9 3.25 0.32 -11.37
CA ALA A 9 2.85 -0.84 -12.16
C ALA A 9 1.35 -0.82 -12.47
N GLY A 10 0.99 -0.77 -13.75
CA GLY A 10 -0.40 -0.82 -14.21
C GLY A 10 -0.96 -2.23 -14.10
N LEU A 11 -2.03 -2.41 -13.32
CA LEU A 11 -2.67 -3.71 -13.07
C LEU A 11 -3.14 -4.39 -14.37
N ALA A 12 -3.74 -3.61 -15.27
CA ALA A 12 -4.31 -4.11 -16.53
C ALA A 12 -3.32 -4.09 -17.71
N GLY A 13 -2.14 -3.49 -17.57
CA GLY A 13 -1.19 -3.32 -18.66
C GLY A 13 -0.42 -2.00 -18.60
N LYS A 14 0.05 -1.54 -19.75
CA LYS A 14 0.84 -0.30 -19.90
C LYS A 14 -0.01 0.94 -20.21
N GLU A 15 -1.30 0.73 -20.49
CA GLU A 15 -2.21 1.82 -20.83
C GLU A 15 -2.45 2.77 -19.64
N PRO A 16 -2.77 4.05 -19.89
CA PRO A 16 -3.13 4.99 -18.85
C PRO A 16 -4.32 4.52 -18.01
N VAL A 17 -4.24 4.73 -16.69
CA VAL A 17 -5.28 4.32 -15.74
C VAL A 17 -6.10 5.53 -15.32
N GLN A 18 -7.40 5.49 -15.56
CA GLN A 18 -8.36 6.45 -15.01
C GLN A 18 -8.60 6.15 -13.52
N CYS A 19 -8.24 7.11 -12.66
CA CYS A 19 -8.43 7.02 -11.22
C CYS A 19 -9.86 7.38 -10.81
N SER A 20 -10.20 7.19 -9.54
CA SER A 20 -11.58 7.35 -9.04
C SER A 20 -12.21 8.75 -9.16
N ARG A 21 -11.42 9.78 -9.50
CA ARG A 21 -11.83 11.19 -9.71
C ARG A 21 -11.36 11.68 -11.08
N ASP A 22 -11.36 10.78 -12.06
CA ASP A 22 -11.07 11.03 -13.48
C ASP A 22 -9.65 11.53 -13.81
N VAL A 23 -8.78 11.67 -12.81
CA VAL A 23 -7.34 11.85 -13.03
C VAL A 23 -6.79 10.62 -13.76
N VAL A 24 -6.08 10.83 -14.86
CA VAL A 24 -5.46 9.76 -15.64
C VAL A 24 -3.97 9.71 -15.33
N ILE A 25 -3.46 8.54 -14.97
CA ILE A 25 -2.04 8.31 -14.64
C ILE A 25 -1.47 7.28 -15.61
N CYS A 26 -0.34 7.61 -16.26
CA CYS A 26 0.41 6.67 -17.08
C CYS A 26 1.33 5.81 -16.19
N PRO A 27 1.18 4.48 -16.16
CA PRO A 27 2.09 3.61 -15.41
C PRO A 27 3.49 3.59 -16.06
N ASN A 28 4.52 3.30 -15.26
CA ASN A 28 5.88 3.12 -15.78
C ASN A 28 6.02 1.80 -16.54
N ALA A 29 5.30 0.77 -16.10
CA ALA A 29 5.30 -0.57 -16.69
C ALA A 29 3.96 -1.28 -16.41
N SER A 30 3.68 -2.38 -17.11
CA SER A 30 2.63 -3.31 -16.68
C SER A 30 3.06 -4.03 -15.40
N LEU A 31 2.11 -4.51 -14.60
CA LEU A 31 2.42 -5.37 -13.44
C LEU A 31 3.19 -6.63 -13.87
N GLU A 32 2.89 -7.16 -15.05
CA GLU A 32 3.60 -8.31 -15.61
C GLU A 32 5.09 -8.02 -15.85
N ASP A 33 5.43 -6.85 -16.36
CA ASP A 33 6.83 -6.50 -16.60
C ASP A 33 7.54 -6.05 -15.32
N ALA A 34 6.84 -5.33 -14.45
CA ALA A 34 7.37 -4.91 -13.15
C ALA A 34 7.76 -6.11 -12.28
N ARG A 35 6.93 -7.17 -12.22
CA ARG A 35 7.25 -8.34 -11.38
C ARG A 35 8.56 -9.03 -11.77
N LYS A 36 8.98 -8.93 -13.03
CA LYS A 36 10.24 -9.52 -13.54
C LYS A 36 11.49 -8.76 -13.07
N GLN A 37 11.32 -7.52 -12.59
CA GLN A 37 12.40 -6.64 -12.15
C GLN A 37 12.60 -6.65 -10.63
N GLY A 38 11.72 -7.33 -9.89
CA GLY A 38 11.84 -7.46 -8.44
C GLY A 38 13.06 -8.30 -8.01
N PRO A 39 13.29 -8.45 -6.69
CA PRO A 39 12.41 -8.04 -5.60
C PRO A 39 12.36 -6.52 -5.35
N TYR A 40 11.22 -6.02 -4.85
CA TYR A 40 11.02 -4.63 -4.40
C TYR A 40 11.04 -4.49 -2.88
N ASP A 41 11.74 -3.53 -2.30
CA ASP A 41 11.80 -3.40 -0.83
C ASP A 41 10.41 -3.24 -0.18
N VAL A 42 9.47 -2.61 -0.90
CA VAL A 42 8.06 -2.47 -0.52
C VAL A 42 7.12 -2.74 -1.68
N VAL A 43 5.99 -3.42 -1.40
CA VAL A 43 4.82 -3.48 -2.29
C VAL A 43 3.71 -2.60 -1.70
N LEU A 44 3.25 -1.60 -2.46
CA LEU A 44 2.25 -0.63 -2.02
C LEU A 44 0.91 -0.81 -2.75
N LEU A 45 -0.18 -0.92 -1.99
CA LEU A 45 -1.55 -1.00 -2.51
C LEU A 45 -2.31 0.31 -2.22
N PRO A 46 -2.63 1.12 -3.26
CA PRO A 46 -3.49 2.28 -3.11
C PRO A 46 -4.92 1.90 -2.70
N GLY A 47 -5.65 2.90 -2.22
CA GLY A 47 -7.07 2.76 -1.89
C GLY A 47 -8.01 3.04 -3.07
N GLY A 48 -9.21 3.52 -2.73
CA GLY A 48 -10.31 3.69 -3.68
C GLY A 48 -11.10 2.40 -3.83
N LEU A 49 -12.43 2.49 -3.78
CA LEU A 49 -13.29 1.31 -3.68
C LEU A 49 -13.10 0.34 -4.87
N GLN A 50 -13.26 0.84 -6.10
CA GLN A 50 -13.09 0.02 -7.30
C GLN A 50 -11.64 -0.45 -7.49
N GLY A 51 -10.66 0.42 -7.20
CA GLY A 51 -9.24 0.06 -7.27
C GLY A 51 -8.89 -1.09 -6.33
N ALA A 52 -9.29 -0.99 -5.06
CA ALA A 52 -9.09 -2.04 -4.07
C ALA A 52 -9.83 -3.34 -4.41
N GLN A 53 -11.03 -3.25 -5.02
CA GLN A 53 -11.75 -4.41 -5.52
C GLN A 53 -10.97 -5.11 -6.65
N ASN A 54 -10.52 -4.37 -7.66
CA ASN A 54 -9.71 -4.91 -8.76
C ASN A 54 -8.41 -5.58 -8.24
N LEU A 55 -7.77 -4.98 -7.23
CA LEU A 55 -6.60 -5.58 -6.56
C LEU A 55 -6.96 -6.87 -5.81
N SER A 56 -8.12 -6.91 -5.15
CA SER A 56 -8.61 -8.08 -4.41
C SER A 56 -8.95 -9.26 -5.33
N GLU A 57 -9.43 -8.96 -6.54
CA GLU A 57 -9.85 -9.97 -7.53
C GLU A 57 -8.69 -10.47 -8.40
N SER A 58 -7.52 -9.81 -8.36
CA SER A 58 -6.39 -10.13 -9.23
C SER A 58 -5.53 -11.29 -8.70
N PRO A 59 -5.40 -12.41 -9.44
CA PRO A 59 -4.46 -13.48 -9.10
C PRO A 59 -3.00 -13.02 -9.15
N ALA A 60 -2.65 -12.10 -10.06
CA ALA A 60 -1.30 -11.55 -10.17
C ALA A 60 -0.92 -10.76 -8.91
N VAL A 61 -1.87 -10.02 -8.32
CA VAL A 61 -1.65 -9.32 -7.04
C VAL A 61 -1.48 -10.32 -5.90
N LYS A 62 -2.26 -11.42 -5.89
CA LYS A 62 -2.09 -12.50 -4.91
C LYS A 62 -0.67 -13.04 -4.90
N GLU A 63 -0.13 -13.37 -6.08
CA GLU A 63 1.23 -13.88 -6.25
C GLU A 63 2.26 -12.88 -5.71
N VAL A 64 2.18 -11.61 -6.14
CA VAL A 64 3.11 -10.55 -5.70
C VAL A 64 3.09 -10.40 -4.18
N LEU A 65 1.92 -10.39 -3.56
CA LEU A 65 1.81 -10.24 -2.10
C LEU A 65 2.31 -11.47 -1.35
N LYS A 66 2.05 -12.68 -1.86
CA LYS A 66 2.54 -13.92 -1.25
C LYS A 66 4.06 -14.04 -1.34
N ASP A 67 4.64 -13.66 -2.47
CA ASP A 67 6.10 -13.61 -2.63
C ASP A 67 6.72 -12.57 -1.69
N GLN A 68 6.09 -11.39 -1.56
CA GLN A 68 6.53 -10.34 -0.63
C GLN A 68 6.46 -10.80 0.83
N GLU A 69 5.35 -11.40 1.24
CA GLU A 69 5.15 -11.96 2.58
C GLU A 69 6.14 -13.09 2.88
N GLY A 70 6.32 -14.03 1.94
CA GLY A 70 7.18 -15.20 2.08
C GLY A 70 8.65 -14.84 2.30
N ARG A 71 9.12 -13.74 1.71
CA ARG A 71 10.47 -13.21 1.92
C ARG A 71 10.57 -12.16 3.02
N LYS A 72 9.50 -11.93 3.78
CA LYS A 72 9.42 -10.92 4.84
C LYS A 72 9.70 -9.50 4.33
N GLY A 73 9.34 -9.20 3.09
CA GLY A 73 9.41 -7.86 2.53
C GLY A 73 8.27 -6.98 3.06
N LEU A 74 8.44 -5.66 2.98
CA LEU A 74 7.44 -4.71 3.45
C LEU A 74 6.20 -4.72 2.53
N ILE A 75 5.01 -4.75 3.13
CA ILE A 75 3.74 -4.52 2.45
C ILE A 75 3.11 -3.26 3.04
N ALA A 76 2.64 -2.37 2.18
CA ALA A 76 1.99 -1.14 2.60
C ALA A 76 0.63 -0.98 1.91
N ALA A 77 -0.44 -0.64 2.64
CA ALA A 77 -1.77 -0.48 2.04
C ALA A 77 -2.59 0.64 2.70
N ILE A 78 -3.31 1.44 1.92
CA ILE A 78 -4.02 2.62 2.45
C ILE A 78 -5.52 2.61 2.09
N CYS A 79 -6.34 3.17 2.98
CA CYS A 79 -7.77 3.41 2.77
C CYS A 79 -8.56 2.11 2.60
N ALA A 80 -8.99 1.78 1.38
CA ALA A 80 -9.63 0.51 1.05
C ALA A 80 -8.62 -0.56 0.60
N GLY A 81 -7.37 -0.17 0.27
CA GLY A 81 -6.31 -1.08 -0.16
C GLY A 81 -6.07 -2.28 0.75
N PRO A 82 -6.13 -2.14 2.10
CA PRO A 82 -5.98 -3.27 3.00
C PRO A 82 -6.97 -4.42 2.78
N THR A 83 -8.16 -4.17 2.18
CA THR A 83 -9.12 -5.26 1.93
C THR A 83 -8.61 -6.28 0.89
N ALA A 84 -7.61 -5.92 0.07
CA ALA A 84 -6.93 -6.87 -0.79
C ALA A 84 -6.02 -7.83 -0.01
N LEU A 85 -5.50 -7.41 1.15
CA LEU A 85 -4.74 -8.28 2.06
C LEU A 85 -5.65 -9.38 2.60
N LEU A 86 -6.87 -9.02 3.02
CA LEU A 86 -7.89 -9.98 3.43
C LEU A 86 -8.22 -10.96 2.30
N ALA A 87 -8.49 -10.46 1.09
CA ALA A 87 -8.83 -11.30 -0.06
C ALA A 87 -7.74 -12.32 -0.41
N HIS A 88 -6.47 -11.96 -0.17
CA HIS A 88 -5.31 -12.80 -0.51
C HIS A 88 -4.72 -13.54 0.69
N GLY A 89 -5.31 -13.42 1.87
CA GLY A 89 -4.88 -14.08 3.10
C GLY A 89 -3.49 -13.65 3.57
N ILE A 90 -3.21 -12.35 3.54
CA ILE A 90 -1.90 -11.75 3.83
C ILE A 90 -1.88 -11.19 5.25
N ALA A 91 -0.82 -11.48 6.00
CA ALA A 91 -0.51 -10.94 7.32
C ALA A 91 -1.61 -11.16 8.37
N TYR A 92 -2.29 -12.31 8.33
CA TYR A 92 -3.28 -12.69 9.33
C TYR A 92 -2.69 -12.64 10.75
N GLY A 93 -3.49 -12.14 11.70
CA GLY A 93 -3.10 -11.88 13.08
C GLY A 93 -2.56 -10.47 13.34
N SER A 94 -2.22 -9.71 12.30
CA SER A 94 -1.68 -8.36 12.41
C SER A 94 -2.72 -7.34 12.84
N THR A 95 -2.24 -6.25 13.43
CA THR A 95 -3.02 -5.04 13.72
C THR A 95 -3.02 -4.14 12.48
N VAL A 96 -4.21 -3.74 12.02
CA VAL A 96 -4.40 -2.95 10.80
C VAL A 96 -5.32 -1.77 11.04
N THR A 97 -5.22 -0.76 10.18
CA THR A 97 -6.21 0.31 10.07
C THR A 97 -6.68 0.45 8.62
N THR A 98 -7.87 0.99 8.43
CA THR A 98 -8.46 1.25 7.10
C THR A 98 -9.23 2.57 7.11
N HIS A 99 -9.73 2.94 5.93
CA HIS A 99 -10.80 3.94 5.87
C HIS A 99 -12.00 3.46 6.69
N PRO A 100 -12.68 4.32 7.49
CA PRO A 100 -13.83 3.89 8.29
C PRO A 100 -14.87 3.08 7.50
N GLY A 101 -15.20 3.50 6.27
CA GLY A 101 -16.14 2.78 5.39
C GLY A 101 -15.65 1.45 4.82
N ALA A 102 -14.38 1.07 5.05
CA ALA A 102 -13.83 -0.24 4.68
C ALA A 102 -13.59 -1.15 5.90
N LYS A 103 -13.88 -0.68 7.12
CA LYS A 103 -13.66 -1.42 8.38
C LYS A 103 -14.42 -2.74 8.38
N ASP A 104 -15.73 -2.71 8.12
CA ASP A 104 -16.58 -3.91 8.22
C ASP A 104 -16.12 -5.00 7.24
N LYS A 105 -15.73 -4.60 6.02
CA LYS A 105 -15.16 -5.54 5.03
C LYS A 105 -13.84 -6.11 5.53
N MET A 106 -12.93 -5.29 6.04
CA MET A 106 -11.61 -5.72 6.51
C MET A 106 -11.69 -6.67 7.71
N MET A 107 -12.65 -6.45 8.60
CA MET A 107 -12.82 -7.21 9.83
C MET A 107 -13.66 -8.48 9.67
N ASN A 108 -14.15 -8.76 8.47
CA ASN A 108 -14.89 -9.99 8.21
C ASN A 108 -14.00 -11.23 8.46
N GLY A 109 -14.47 -12.15 9.30
CA GLY A 109 -13.77 -13.39 9.65
C GLY A 109 -12.72 -13.28 10.77
N ASP A 110 -12.63 -12.14 11.46
CA ASP A 110 -11.75 -11.93 12.64
C ASP A 110 -10.25 -12.27 12.39
N HIS A 111 -9.78 -12.09 11.16
CA HIS A 111 -8.40 -12.39 10.75
C HIS A 111 -7.37 -11.34 11.20
N TYR A 112 -7.81 -10.16 11.64
CA TYR A 112 -6.96 -9.03 12.01
C TYR A 112 -7.44 -8.37 13.30
N LYS A 113 -6.58 -7.56 13.92
CA LYS A 113 -6.97 -6.62 14.99
C LYS A 113 -7.14 -5.23 14.40
N TYR A 114 -8.18 -4.49 14.81
CA TYR A 114 -8.45 -3.17 14.26
C TYR A 114 -7.84 -2.05 15.13
N SER A 115 -7.26 -1.05 14.46
CA SER A 115 -6.74 0.17 15.06
C SER A 115 -7.35 1.40 14.41
N GLU A 116 -7.62 2.44 15.20
CA GLU A 116 -8.07 3.74 14.70
C GLU A 116 -6.92 4.71 14.43
N ALA A 117 -5.67 4.29 14.65
CA ALA A 117 -4.47 5.07 14.36
C ALA A 117 -4.44 5.54 12.90
N ARG A 118 -3.94 6.74 12.65
CA ARG A 118 -3.84 7.34 11.30
C ARG A 118 -2.93 6.52 10.38
N VAL A 119 -1.87 5.96 10.96
CA VAL A 119 -0.97 4.98 10.37
C VAL A 119 -0.75 3.89 11.41
N GLN A 120 -0.83 2.63 10.99
CA GLN A 120 -0.61 1.46 11.82
C GLN A 120 0.50 0.61 11.20
N LYS A 121 1.59 0.41 11.95
CA LYS A 121 2.64 -0.56 11.61
C LYS A 121 2.52 -1.77 12.52
N ASP A 122 2.65 -2.97 11.95
CA ASP A 122 2.80 -4.23 12.70
C ASP A 122 3.74 -5.15 11.91
N GLY A 123 4.96 -5.35 12.43
CA GLY A 123 6.04 -6.03 11.71
C GLY A 123 6.32 -5.41 10.34
N ASN A 124 6.18 -6.22 9.28
CA ASN A 124 6.39 -5.83 7.88
C ASN A 124 5.11 -5.39 7.17
N LEU A 125 4.08 -4.99 7.92
CA LEU A 125 2.86 -4.44 7.37
C LEU A 125 2.66 -2.99 7.86
N ILE A 126 2.48 -2.06 6.93
CA ILE A 126 2.05 -0.69 7.21
C ILE A 126 0.68 -0.45 6.58
N THR A 127 -0.28 0.01 7.38
CA THR A 127 -1.60 0.40 6.89
C THR A 127 -1.96 1.83 7.28
N SER A 128 -2.84 2.47 6.51
CA SER A 128 -3.28 3.84 6.77
C SER A 128 -4.71 4.10 6.30
N ARG A 129 -5.33 5.21 6.72
CA ARG A 129 -6.79 5.37 6.69
C ARG A 129 -7.38 6.05 5.47
N GLY A 130 -6.70 6.97 4.79
CA GLY A 130 -7.36 7.74 3.74
C GLY A 130 -6.50 8.83 3.10
N PRO A 131 -7.08 9.61 2.16
CA PRO A 131 -6.37 10.71 1.52
C PRO A 131 -5.74 11.69 2.52
N GLY A 132 -6.44 11.97 3.63
CA GLY A 132 -5.96 12.86 4.68
C GLY A 132 -4.82 12.30 5.55
N THR A 133 -4.44 11.02 5.39
CA THR A 133 -3.31 10.39 6.10
C THR A 133 -2.18 9.98 5.15
N SER A 134 -2.27 10.30 3.85
CA SER A 134 -1.33 9.84 2.83
C SER A 134 0.10 10.33 3.05
N PHE A 135 0.30 11.55 3.55
CA PHE A 135 1.64 12.06 3.85
C PHE A 135 2.28 11.32 5.02
N GLU A 136 1.57 11.12 6.12
CA GLU A 136 2.06 10.30 7.26
C GLU A 136 2.36 8.87 6.83
N PHE A 137 1.50 8.28 5.99
CA PHE A 137 1.71 6.94 5.45
C PHE A 137 2.97 6.83 4.59
N ALA A 138 3.17 7.78 3.67
CA ALA A 138 4.35 7.80 2.81
C ALA A 138 5.63 8.02 3.65
N LEU A 139 5.60 8.93 4.63
CA LEU A 139 6.73 9.19 5.52
C LEU A 139 7.05 7.98 6.41
N ALA A 140 6.05 7.22 6.87
CA ALA A 140 6.27 5.98 7.62
C ALA A 140 6.98 4.91 6.77
N ILE A 141 6.69 4.84 5.46
CA ILE A 141 7.41 3.95 4.53
C ILE A 141 8.85 4.45 4.32
N VAL A 142 9.04 5.76 4.15
CA VAL A 142 10.38 6.34 4.01
C VAL A 142 11.21 6.07 5.26
N GLU A 143 10.65 6.26 6.45
CA GLU A 143 11.30 5.96 7.72
C GLU A 143 11.69 4.48 7.82
N GLU A 144 10.82 3.58 7.38
CA GLU A 144 11.10 2.14 7.40
C GLU A 144 12.27 1.74 6.49
N LEU A 145 12.35 2.34 5.30
CA LEU A 145 13.35 1.98 4.30
C LEU A 145 14.68 2.73 4.47
N MET A 146 14.62 3.97 4.95
CA MET A 146 15.74 4.92 4.91
C MET A 146 16.09 5.53 6.27
N GLY A 147 15.30 5.27 7.32
CA GLY A 147 15.49 5.79 8.66
C GLY A 147 14.83 7.15 8.92
N ALA A 148 14.67 7.46 10.21
CA ALA A 148 13.94 8.64 10.69
C ALA A 148 14.57 9.97 10.27
N GLU A 149 15.90 10.04 10.15
CA GLU A 149 16.59 11.25 9.70
C GLU A 149 16.19 11.61 8.26
N VAL A 150 16.18 10.62 7.36
CA VAL A 150 15.79 10.80 5.97
C VAL A 150 14.30 11.17 5.87
N ALA A 151 13.45 10.51 6.64
CA ALA A 151 12.02 10.85 6.70
C ALA A 151 11.80 12.30 7.16
N ALA A 152 12.55 12.78 8.16
CA ALA A 152 12.49 14.17 8.61
C ALA A 152 12.97 15.16 7.54
N GLN A 153 14.05 14.84 6.82
CA GLN A 153 14.55 15.65 5.70
C GLN A 153 13.54 15.74 4.55
N VAL A 154 12.84 14.64 4.24
CA VAL A 154 11.75 14.62 3.24
C VAL A 154 10.51 15.37 3.74
N LYS A 155 10.16 15.27 5.03
CA LYS A 155 9.00 15.95 5.63
C LYS A 155 9.12 17.47 5.61
N ALA A 156 10.30 18.01 5.96
CA ALA A 156 10.52 19.44 6.15
C ALA A 156 10.05 20.33 4.97
N PRO A 157 10.40 20.06 3.70
CA PRO A 157 9.96 20.89 2.57
C PRO A 157 8.48 20.68 2.17
N LEU A 158 7.76 19.69 2.72
CA LEU A 158 6.36 19.44 2.37
C LEU A 158 5.38 20.41 3.06
N ILE A 159 5.81 21.15 4.09
CA ILE A 159 4.98 22.09 4.86
C ILE A 159 3.69 21.41 5.39
N VAL A 160 3.79 20.13 5.75
CA VAL A 160 2.69 19.40 6.38
C VAL A 160 2.62 19.77 7.85
N LYS A 161 1.40 19.84 8.40
CA LYS A 161 1.21 20.05 9.84
C LYS A 161 1.77 18.84 10.62
N ASP A 162 2.45 19.12 11.73
CA ASP A 162 2.90 18.10 12.67
C ASP A 162 1.75 17.35 13.35
#